data_AF-A0A539E8J9-F1
#
_entry.id   AF-A0A539E8J9-F1
#
_cell.length_a   1.000
_cell.length_b   1.000
_cell.length_c   1.000
_cell.angle_alpha   90.00
_cell.angle_beta   90.00
_cell.angle_gamma   90.00
#
_symmetry.space_group_name_H-M   'P 1'
#
loop_
_entity.id
_entity.type
_entity.pdbx_description
1 polymer ?
#
loop_
_entity_poly.entity_id
_entity_poly.type
_entity_poly.pdbx_seq_one_letter_code
_entity_poly.pdbx_strand_id
1 'polypeptide(L)'
;MRPIGTVLAMSNVIFGMFMPQGWKMELSGIDGAAAKWDKAVEIAVRAEELGYDSIWVYDHFHNVPRPAHEAVFECWTTIAAACVSARWWGATATEVLGCWPRSPPRST
;
A
#
# COMPACT_ATOMS: atom_id res chain seq x y z
N MET A 1 -43.15 21.58 -13.26
CA MET A 1 -41.97 22.39 -12.91
C MET A 1 -41.29 21.72 -11.72
N ARG A 2 -40.18 21.01 -11.94
CA ARG A 2 -39.38 20.40 -10.85
C ARG A 2 -38.15 21.29 -10.64
N PRO A 3 -37.75 21.63 -9.41
CA PRO A 3 -36.59 22.48 -9.22
C PRO A 3 -35.33 21.71 -9.65
N ILE A 4 -34.57 22.30 -10.57
CA ILE A 4 -33.21 21.89 -10.90
C ILE A 4 -32.34 22.35 -9.72
N GLY A 5 -32.30 21.53 -8.68
CA GLY A 5 -31.29 21.63 -7.64
C GLY A 5 -30.06 20.88 -8.12
N THR A 6 -29.12 21.60 -8.73
CA THR A 6 -27.75 21.11 -8.88
C THR A 6 -27.20 20.94 -7.48
N VAL A 7 -27.27 19.72 -6.95
CA VAL A 7 -26.42 19.32 -5.83
C VAL A 7 -25.01 19.47 -6.38
N LEU A 8 -24.28 20.48 -5.89
CA LEU A 8 -22.84 20.59 -6.12
C LEU A 8 -22.27 19.21 -5.79
N ALA A 9 -21.71 18.53 -6.78
CA ALA A 9 -20.91 17.34 -6.54
C ALA A 9 -19.80 17.80 -5.60
N MET A 10 -19.94 17.51 -4.31
CA MET A 10 -18.83 17.58 -3.38
C MET A 10 -17.77 16.70 -4.03
N SER A 11 -16.61 17.28 -4.35
CA SER A 11 -15.45 16.50 -4.74
C SER A 11 -15.24 15.47 -3.64
N ASN A 12 -15.63 14.21 -3.90
CA ASN A 12 -15.51 13.14 -2.92
C ASN A 12 -14.01 13.00 -2.65
N VAL A 13 -13.57 13.37 -1.45
CA VAL A 13 -12.17 13.22 -1.07
C VAL A 13 -11.93 11.73 -0.95
N ILE A 14 -11.09 11.20 -1.84
CA ILE A 14 -10.67 9.81 -1.79
C ILE A 14 -9.53 9.64 -0.80
N PHE A 15 -9.58 8.57 -0.02
CA PHE A 15 -8.56 8.24 0.97
C PHE A 15 -7.91 6.90 0.62
N GLY A 16 -6.59 6.92 0.45
CA GLY A 16 -5.77 5.74 0.25
C GLY A 16 -4.81 5.51 1.41
N MET A 17 -4.32 4.28 1.56
CA MET A 17 -3.26 3.98 2.53
C MET A 17 -2.19 3.06 1.97
N PHE A 18 -0.98 3.15 2.53
CA PHE A 18 0.06 2.17 2.24
C PHE A 18 -0.18 0.89 3.03
N MET A 19 -0.32 -0.24 2.33
CA MET A 19 -0.35 -1.56 2.94
C MET A 19 1.05 -1.89 3.48
N PRO A 20 1.16 -2.40 4.72
CA PRO A 20 2.43 -2.88 5.24
C PRO A 20 2.99 -4.01 4.38
N GLN A 21 4.13 -3.74 3.75
CA GLN A 21 4.80 -4.67 2.82
C GLN A 21 6.16 -5.15 3.35
N GLY A 22 6.72 -4.43 4.34
CA GLY A 22 8.01 -4.73 4.95
C GLY A 22 9.18 -3.91 4.40
N TRP A 23 9.01 -3.18 3.28
CA TRP A 23 10.05 -2.30 2.73
C TRP A 23 10.63 -1.39 3.80
N LYS A 24 9.80 -0.65 4.56
CA LYS A 24 10.30 0.32 5.57
C LYS A 24 10.38 -0.32 6.94
N MET A 25 10.49 -1.64 7.00
CA MET A 25 10.57 -2.41 8.24
C MET A 25 9.29 -2.32 9.08
N GLU A 26 8.13 -2.01 8.46
CA GLU A 26 6.85 -1.84 9.17
C GLU A 26 6.41 -3.12 9.89
N LEU A 27 6.96 -4.27 9.49
CA LEU A 27 6.64 -5.61 9.96
C LEU A 27 7.75 -6.23 10.83
N SER A 28 8.82 -5.51 11.16
CA SER A 28 10.01 -6.11 11.82
C SER A 28 9.75 -6.66 13.24
N GLY A 29 8.66 -6.25 13.89
CA GLY A 29 8.28 -6.74 15.22
C GLY A 29 7.43 -8.02 15.23
N ILE A 30 7.20 -8.65 14.06
CA ILE A 30 6.35 -9.82 13.91
C ILE A 30 7.21 -11.01 13.50
N ASP A 31 7.05 -12.14 14.18
CA ASP A 31 7.91 -13.30 13.98
C ASP A 31 7.56 -14.08 12.70
N GLY A 32 8.49 -14.11 11.76
CA GLY A 32 8.41 -14.93 10.54
C GLY A 32 7.57 -14.31 9.42
N ALA A 33 7.90 -14.70 8.18
CA ALA A 33 7.25 -14.16 6.98
C ALA A 33 5.74 -14.47 6.93
N ALA A 34 5.30 -15.62 7.42
CA ALA A 34 3.89 -15.99 7.42
C ALA A 34 3.05 -15.05 8.32
N ALA A 35 3.45 -14.85 9.58
CA ALA A 35 2.71 -13.96 10.49
C ALA A 35 2.75 -12.49 10.01
N LYS A 36 3.85 -12.06 9.38
CA LYS A 36 3.96 -10.76 8.73
C LYS A 36 2.97 -10.61 7.58
N TRP A 37 2.82 -11.64 6.76
CA TRP A 37 1.86 -11.68 5.66
C TRP A 37 0.43 -11.62 6.19
N ASP A 38 0.11 -12.45 7.18
CA ASP A 38 -1.22 -12.48 7.80
C ASP A 38 -1.60 -11.11 8.38
N LYS A 39 -0.65 -10.42 9.02
CA LYS A 39 -0.88 -9.05 9.52
C LYS A 39 -1.08 -8.03 8.39
N ALA A 40 -0.31 -8.14 7.30
CA ALA A 40 -0.47 -7.27 6.15
C ALA A 40 -1.87 -7.42 5.53
N VAL A 41 -2.34 -8.65 5.36
CA VAL A 41 -3.69 -8.96 4.87
C VAL A 41 -4.76 -8.47 5.82
N GLU A 42 -4.61 -8.70 7.14
CA GLU A 42 -5.53 -8.18 8.16
C GLU A 42 -5.70 -6.66 8.06
N ILE A 43 -4.60 -5.92 7.90
CA ILE A 43 -4.62 -4.46 7.77
C ILE A 43 -5.28 -4.03 6.46
N ALA A 44 -5.00 -4.73 5.35
CA ALA A 44 -5.67 -4.47 4.08
C ALA A 44 -7.19 -4.68 4.21
N VAL A 45 -7.65 -5.84 4.68
CA VAL A 45 -9.08 -6.11 4.90
C VAL A 45 -9.70 -5.05 5.83
N ARG A 46 -8.98 -4.65 6.89
CA ARG A 46 -9.47 -3.63 7.80
C ARG A 46 -9.61 -2.25 7.15
N ALA A 47 -8.71 -1.88 6.24
CA ALA A 47 -8.80 -0.64 5.49
C ALA A 47 -10.06 -0.59 4.60
N GLU A 48 -10.38 -1.71 3.95
CA GLU A 48 -11.61 -1.86 3.18
C GLU A 48 -12.86 -1.69 4.07
N GLU A 49 -12.91 -2.37 5.22
CA GLU A 49 -14.04 -2.24 6.17
C GLU A 49 -14.22 -0.82 6.70
N LEU A 50 -13.15 -0.03 6.77
CA LEU A 50 -13.16 1.37 7.21
C LEU A 50 -13.54 2.35 6.09
N GLY A 51 -13.69 1.87 4.84
CA GLY A 51 -14.11 2.68 3.71
C GLY A 51 -12.98 3.42 2.99
N TYR A 52 -11.73 2.93 3.06
CA TYR A 52 -10.65 3.45 2.23
C TYR A 52 -10.88 3.08 0.75
N ASP A 53 -10.59 4.00 -0.15
CA ASP A 53 -10.79 3.86 -1.60
C ASP A 53 -9.65 3.11 -2.30
N SER A 54 -8.48 2.98 -1.65
CA SER A 54 -7.32 2.29 -2.23
C SER A 54 -6.29 1.86 -1.20
N ILE A 55 -5.56 0.80 -1.52
CA ILE A 55 -4.30 0.42 -0.88
C ILE A 55 -3.16 0.54 -1.87
N TRP A 56 -2.00 0.98 -1.38
CA TRP A 56 -0.79 1.14 -2.16
C TRP A 56 0.33 0.30 -1.60
N VAL A 57 1.16 -0.24 -2.49
CA VAL A 57 2.42 -0.90 -2.15
C VAL A 57 3.56 -0.24 -2.90
N TYR A 58 4.76 -0.44 -2.41
CA TYR A 58 5.95 0.08 -3.06
C TYR A 58 6.60 -0.99 -3.94
N ASP A 59 7.13 -0.57 -5.09
CA ASP A 59 7.79 -1.48 -6.04
C ASP A 59 9.25 -1.79 -5.66
N HIS A 60 9.52 -2.47 -4.53
CA HIS A 60 10.86 -2.98 -4.20
C HIS A 60 10.89 -4.43 -3.70
N PHE A 61 12.10 -4.99 -3.76
CA PHE A 61 12.46 -6.34 -3.32
C PHE A 61 13.28 -6.40 -2.03
N HIS A 62 13.71 -5.25 -1.48
CA HIS A 62 14.56 -5.20 -0.29
C HIS A 62 14.19 -4.02 0.60
N ASN A 63 14.57 -4.11 1.87
CA ASN A 63 14.33 -3.01 2.81
C ASN A 63 15.15 -1.77 2.46
N VAL A 64 14.69 -0.61 2.91
CA VAL A 64 15.44 0.65 2.82
C VAL A 64 15.56 1.27 4.22
N PRO A 65 16.50 2.21 4.45
CA PRO A 65 17.45 2.83 3.51
C PRO A 65 18.61 1.91 3.09
N ARG A 66 18.75 0.75 3.73
CA ARG A 66 19.74 -0.28 3.36
C ARG A 66 19.06 -1.65 3.35
N PRO A 67 19.51 -2.59 2.51
CA PRO A 67 19.06 -3.96 2.57
C PRO A 67 19.23 -4.53 3.98
N ALA A 68 18.18 -5.18 4.50
CA ALA A 68 18.20 -5.90 5.75
C ALA A 68 17.72 -7.34 5.49
N HIS A 69 17.92 -8.23 6.46
CA HIS A 69 17.39 -9.60 6.39
C HIS A 69 15.96 -9.69 6.91
N GLU A 70 15.15 -8.68 6.63
CA GLU A 70 13.74 -8.67 7.00
C GLU A 70 12.85 -8.97 5.80
N ALA A 71 11.73 -9.64 6.04
CA ALA A 71 10.77 -9.96 5.00
C ALA A 71 10.25 -8.69 4.31
N VAL A 72 10.33 -8.69 2.98
CA VAL A 72 9.68 -7.73 2.08
C VAL A 72 8.87 -8.54 1.08
N PHE A 73 7.59 -8.24 0.95
CA PHE A 73 6.75 -8.89 -0.03
C PHE A 73 6.86 -8.16 -1.37
N GLU A 74 7.07 -8.91 -2.45
CA GLU A 74 7.20 -8.36 -3.80
C GLU A 74 5.88 -7.72 -4.25
N CYS A 75 5.94 -6.57 -4.93
CA CYS A 75 4.78 -5.71 -5.15
C CYS A 75 3.67 -6.37 -5.96
N TRP A 76 3.98 -7.05 -7.06
CA TRP A 76 3.00 -7.65 -7.95
C TRP A 76 2.27 -8.83 -7.30
N THR A 77 3.03 -9.72 -6.66
CA THR A 77 2.47 -10.85 -5.92
C THR A 77 1.67 -10.38 -4.71
N THR A 78 2.10 -9.31 -4.02
CA THR A 78 1.35 -8.70 -2.93
C THR A 78 0.01 -8.16 -3.40
N ILE A 79 -0.02 -7.38 -4.48
CA ILE A 79 -1.26 -6.84 -5.06
C ILE A 79 -2.18 -7.98 -5.49
N ALA A 80 -1.66 -8.97 -6.22
CA ALA A 80 -2.44 -10.10 -6.70
C ALA A 80 -3.10 -10.86 -5.54
N ALA A 81 -2.36 -11.11 -4.46
CA ALA A 81 -2.89 -11.80 -3.29
C ALA A 81 -3.86 -10.91 -2.48
N ALA A 82 -3.57 -9.62 -2.30
CA ALA A 82 -4.47 -8.69 -1.60
C ALA A 82 -5.84 -8.56 -2.30
N CYS A 83 -5.85 -8.52 -3.63
CA CYS A 83 -7.09 -8.50 -4.43
C CYS A 83 -7.94 -9.78 -4.31
N VAL A 84 -7.33 -10.91 -3.91
CA VAL A 84 -8.07 -12.15 -3.61
C VAL A 84 -8.63 -12.13 -2.18
N SER A 85 -7.89 -11.52 -1.24
CA SER A 85 -8.28 -11.47 0.18
C SER A 85 -9.35 -10.44 0.52
N ALA A 86 -9.49 -9.38 -0.30
CA ALA A 86 -10.44 -8.29 -0.07
C ALA A 86 -11.06 -7.83 -1.39
N ARG A 87 -12.19 -7.10 -1.36
CA ARG A 87 -12.91 -6.67 -2.58
C ARG A 87 -12.31 -5.38 -3.17
N TRP A 88 -10.98 -5.35 -3.30
CA TRP A 88 -10.22 -4.29 -3.97
C TRP A 88 -10.45 -4.22 -5.49
N TRP A 89 -11.38 -4.99 -6.06
CA TRP A 89 -11.70 -4.88 -7.49
C TRP A 89 -12.37 -3.54 -7.87
N GLY A 90 -12.98 -2.84 -6.91
CA GLY A 90 -13.54 -1.48 -7.10
C GLY A 90 -12.64 -0.34 -6.58
N ALA A 91 -11.58 -0.68 -5.87
CA ALA A 91 -10.73 0.23 -5.11
C ALA A 91 -9.28 0.08 -5.60
N THR A 92 -8.71 1.13 -6.20
CA THR A 92 -7.53 1.00 -7.07
C THR A 92 -6.28 0.58 -6.29
N ALA A 93 -5.90 -0.70 -6.38
CA ALA A 93 -4.56 -1.13 -5.97
C ALA A 93 -3.55 -0.48 -6.92
N THR A 94 -2.77 0.46 -6.39
CA THR A 94 -1.84 1.27 -7.18
C THR A 94 -0.43 1.08 -6.67
N GLU A 95 0.53 0.89 -7.58
CA GLU A 95 1.94 0.91 -7.23
C GLU A 95 2.44 2.34 -7.10
N VAL A 96 3.30 2.59 -6.12
CA VAL A 96 4.06 3.84 -6.09
C VAL A 96 5.47 3.55 -6.57
N LEU A 97 5.77 4.01 -7.79
CA LEU A 97 7.13 4.03 -8.34
C LEU A 97 7.93 5.13 -7.64
N GLY A 98 8.66 4.76 -6.59
CA GLY A 98 9.58 5.67 -5.90
C GLY A 98 10.90 5.79 -6.67
N CYS A 99 11.12 6.91 -7.37
CA CYS A 99 12.43 7.24 -7.93
C CYS A 99 13.48 7.41 -6.82
N TRP A 100 14.58 6.65 -6.91
CA TRP A 100 15.77 6.80 -6.07
C TRP A 100 16.40 8.20 -6.22
N PRO A 101 16.65 8.97 -5.14
CA PRO A 101 17.53 10.12 -5.23
C PRO A 101 18.98 9.62 -5.33
N ARG A 102 19.55 9.55 -6.54
CA ARG A 102 21.02 9.47 -6.69
C ARG A 102 21.57 10.78 -6.14
N SER A 103 22.05 10.76 -4.90
CA SER A 103 23.08 11.73 -4.52
C SER A 103 24.36 11.31 -5.24
N PRO A 104 24.99 12.17 -6.08
CA PRO A 104 26.32 11.86 -6.59
C PRO A 104 27.31 11.72 -5.43
N PRO A 105 28.39 10.92 -5.56
CA PRO A 105 29.41 10.85 -4.53
C PRO A 105 29.93 12.27 -4.27
N ARG A 106 29.96 12.69 -2.99
CA ARG A 106 30.66 13.91 -2.62
C ARG A 106 32.13 13.67 -2.91
N SER A 107 32.65 14.34 -3.95
CA SER A 107 34.08 14.48 -4.15
C SER A 107 34.64 15.24 -2.95
N THR A 108 35.41 14.56 -2.12
CA THR A 108 36.40 15.20 -1.23
C THR A 108 37.63 15.57 -2.03
#